data_AF-A0A8S4RNW8-F1
#
_entry.id   AF-A0A8S4RNW8-F1
#
_cell.length_a   1.000
_cell.length_b   1.000
_cell.length_c   1.000
_cell.angle_alpha   90.00
_cell.angle_beta   90.00
_cell.angle_gamma   90.00
#
_symmetry.space_group_name_H-M   'P 1'
#
loop_
_entity.id
_entity.type
_entity.pdbx_description
1 polymer ?
#
loop_
_entity_poly.entity_id
_entity_poly.type
_entity_poly.pdbx_seq_one_letter_code
_entity_poly.pdbx_strand_id
1 'polypeptide(L)'
;MADVDEIIDYIKSLKKGFDKELFQSKIDELGYLVETVGLDYGDFHTLFKVWLNLSIPIPKWVNLGVCIVPQEKVKQKTVAYSLQWIFANYDSSSNASRTGFLLDWLTAAMDTDSIDRNALDVGYEVFYTLLTYEALTPYVMKLLYTLTKPTDVTRKRVLELLDLAKKREGKKNMFRQIQVLLGLFKSYKPQCVPEAVPSISIHTAFRNINEKLLAQFKNSQGKRNIVSKETAHLFWTNPFNSISIGKKADPLIPNLEFSNIGPQQYDNSKKKSYLDFSDSVSLLQYSSHQAMRRPARLRALLCNPAGLTLLVIASDTEHAFLSYDLHHLLNNCFLEQSPYSYVEKQDFLNRLATYQSTLLQGLPVVTLFLAQYLPFWNEKDFFAEILKLLEWVNVQGSNHLEVILDTMAKVYHRANPLEQRAILNTLTTMYTNIVS
;
A
#
# COMPACT_ATOMS: atom_id res chain seq x y z
N MET A 1 -27.10 15.13 -21.18
CA MET A 1 -26.36 14.48 -20.08
C MET A 1 -27.16 13.26 -19.74
N ALA A 2 -26.58 12.08 -19.92
CA ALA A 2 -27.24 10.82 -19.63
C ALA A 2 -27.51 10.75 -18.12
N ASP A 3 -28.77 10.60 -17.72
CA ASP A 3 -29.16 10.53 -16.32
C ASP A 3 -29.01 9.08 -15.84
N VAL A 4 -28.11 8.85 -14.88
CA VAL A 4 -27.86 7.51 -14.30
C VAL A 4 -29.15 6.97 -13.68
N ASP A 5 -29.98 7.84 -13.11
CA ASP A 5 -31.28 7.47 -12.54
C ASP A 5 -32.25 6.94 -13.62
N GLU A 6 -32.27 7.56 -14.80
CA GLU A 6 -33.09 7.11 -15.93
C GLU A 6 -32.67 5.70 -16.40
N ILE A 7 -31.36 5.42 -16.44
CA ILE A 7 -30.84 4.10 -16.81
C ILE A 7 -31.21 3.07 -15.73
N ILE A 8 -31.04 3.40 -14.46
CA ILE A 8 -31.40 2.52 -13.34
C ILE A 8 -32.90 2.21 -13.36
N ASP A 9 -33.74 3.22 -13.59
CA ASP A 9 -35.20 3.06 -13.63
C ASP A 9 -35.66 2.27 -14.86
N TYR A 10 -35.05 2.50 -16.02
CA TYR A 10 -35.26 1.64 -17.18
C TYR A 10 -34.91 0.18 -16.86
N ILE A 11 -33.74 -0.07 -16.27
CA ILE A 11 -33.30 -1.44 -15.93
C ILE A 11 -34.25 -2.08 -14.90
N LYS A 12 -34.72 -1.35 -13.89
CA LYS A 12 -35.73 -1.83 -12.93
C LYS A 12 -37.06 -2.17 -13.60
N SER A 13 -37.43 -1.45 -14.66
CA SER A 13 -38.69 -1.65 -15.39
C SER A 13 -38.69 -2.93 -16.24
N LEU A 14 -37.51 -3.49 -16.53
CA LEU A 14 -37.36 -4.70 -17.36
C LEU A 14 -38.02 -5.91 -16.68
N LYS A 15 -39.23 -6.25 -17.14
CA LYS A 15 -39.90 -7.54 -16.91
C LYS A 15 -39.91 -8.36 -18.19
N LYS A 16 -40.36 -9.62 -18.14
CA LYS A 16 -40.28 -10.58 -19.25
C LYS A 16 -40.72 -9.95 -20.59
N GLY A 17 -39.76 -9.75 -21.50
CA GLY A 17 -39.95 -9.10 -22.80
C GLY A 17 -39.53 -7.63 -22.77
N PHE A 18 -38.48 -7.28 -23.53
CA PHE A 18 -37.97 -5.92 -23.67
C PHE A 18 -37.45 -5.67 -25.09
N ASP A 19 -37.46 -4.40 -25.51
CA ASP A 19 -36.90 -3.98 -26.79
C ASP A 19 -35.38 -4.17 -26.80
N LYS A 20 -34.90 -4.96 -27.76
CA LYS A 20 -33.48 -5.33 -27.88
C LYS A 20 -32.59 -4.14 -28.26
N GLU A 21 -33.10 -3.23 -29.09
CA GLU A 21 -32.36 -2.08 -29.59
C GLU A 21 -32.26 -1.03 -28.50
N LEU A 22 -33.38 -0.73 -27.84
CA LEU A 22 -33.41 0.18 -26.69
C LEU A 22 -32.51 -0.33 -25.55
N PHE A 23 -32.54 -1.62 -25.24
CA PHE A 23 -31.65 -2.19 -24.22
C PHE A 23 -30.19 -2.02 -24.60
N GLN A 24 -29.82 -2.28 -25.86
CA GLN A 24 -28.43 -2.13 -26.29
C GLN A 24 -27.98 -0.67 -26.20
N SER A 25 -28.81 0.26 -26.66
CA SER A 25 -28.54 1.70 -26.56
C SER A 25 -28.30 2.15 -25.11
N LYS A 26 -29.14 1.71 -24.15
CA LYS A 26 -28.96 2.03 -22.73
C LYS A 26 -27.72 1.39 -22.11
N ILE A 27 -27.32 0.20 -22.54
CA ILE A 27 -26.06 -0.43 -22.11
C ILE A 27 -24.84 0.31 -22.66
N ASP A 28 -24.89 0.76 -23.92
CA ASP A 28 -23.79 1.52 -24.53
C ASP A 28 -23.66 2.90 -23.88
N GLU A 29 -24.78 3.54 -23.54
CA GLU A 29 -24.83 4.78 -22.76
C GLU A 29 -24.23 4.60 -21.36
N LEU A 30 -24.61 3.52 -20.64
CA LEU A 30 -24.02 3.16 -19.35
C LEU A 30 -22.51 2.88 -19.47
N GLY A 31 -22.09 2.16 -20.50
CA GLY A 31 -20.68 1.88 -20.77
C GLY A 31 -19.88 3.16 -20.97
N TYR A 32 -20.39 4.10 -21.76
CA TYR A 32 -19.76 5.41 -21.96
C TYR A 32 -19.69 6.23 -20.66
N LEU A 33 -20.75 6.23 -19.85
CA LEU A 33 -20.76 6.90 -18.55
C LEU A 33 -19.74 6.32 -17.57
N VAL A 34 -19.69 5.00 -17.44
CA VAL A 34 -18.70 4.29 -16.60
C VAL A 34 -17.28 4.58 -17.08
N GLU A 35 -17.08 4.68 -18.39
CA GLU A 35 -15.78 5.00 -18.99
C GLU A 35 -15.41 6.49 -18.88
N THR A 36 -16.33 7.44 -18.80
CA THR A 36 -15.97 8.87 -18.78
C THR A 36 -15.96 9.44 -17.37
N VAL A 37 -17.03 9.20 -16.62
CA VAL A 37 -17.27 9.81 -15.30
C VAL A 37 -17.08 8.78 -14.18
N GLY A 38 -17.50 7.54 -14.41
CA GLY A 38 -17.62 6.53 -13.36
C GLY A 38 -18.99 6.61 -12.65
N LEU A 39 -19.29 5.59 -11.86
CA LEU A 39 -20.50 5.52 -11.04
C LEU A 39 -20.15 5.79 -9.59
N ASP A 40 -20.92 6.65 -8.94
CA ASP A 40 -20.84 6.78 -7.50
C ASP A 40 -21.18 5.46 -6.80
N TYR A 41 -20.76 5.32 -5.55
CA TYR A 41 -20.94 4.05 -4.84
C TYR A 41 -22.41 3.69 -4.59
N GLY A 42 -23.28 4.68 -4.38
CA GLY A 42 -24.72 4.49 -4.14
C GLY A 42 -25.42 3.93 -5.37
N ASP A 43 -25.19 4.55 -6.51
CA ASP A 43 -25.72 4.16 -7.81
C ASP A 43 -25.14 2.81 -8.25
N PHE A 44 -23.82 2.65 -8.12
CA PHE A 44 -23.14 1.37 -8.36
C PHE A 44 -23.76 0.25 -7.53
N HIS A 45 -23.93 0.45 -6.23
CA HIS A 45 -24.48 -0.59 -5.34
C HIS A 45 -25.94 -0.92 -5.67
N THR A 46 -26.74 0.10 -6.02
CA THR A 46 -28.14 -0.07 -6.40
C THR A 46 -28.25 -0.83 -7.72
N LEU A 47 -27.50 -0.42 -8.74
CA LEU A 47 -27.44 -1.08 -10.04
C LEU A 47 -26.94 -2.52 -9.93
N PHE A 48 -25.91 -2.77 -9.10
CA PHE A 48 -25.39 -4.11 -8.84
C PHE A 48 -26.48 -5.03 -8.24
N LYS A 49 -27.27 -4.53 -7.28
CA LYS A 49 -28.39 -5.29 -6.71
C LYS A 49 -29.47 -5.58 -7.75
N VAL A 50 -29.84 -4.59 -8.54
CA VAL A 50 -30.85 -4.76 -9.60
C VAL A 50 -30.35 -5.83 -10.57
N TRP A 51 -29.12 -5.70 -11.08
CA TRP A 51 -28.50 -6.65 -12.00
C TRP A 51 -28.60 -8.11 -11.53
N LEU A 52 -28.22 -8.39 -10.28
CA LEU A 52 -28.27 -9.76 -9.76
C LEU A 52 -29.68 -10.37 -9.73
N ASN A 53 -30.72 -9.54 -9.59
CA ASN A 53 -32.10 -10.00 -9.52
C ASN A 53 -32.86 -9.90 -10.86
N LEU A 54 -32.20 -9.45 -11.94
CA LEU A 54 -32.84 -9.35 -13.25
C LEU A 54 -33.08 -10.71 -13.89
N SER A 55 -34.32 -10.94 -14.31
CA SER A 55 -34.72 -12.12 -15.08
C SER A 55 -34.63 -11.87 -16.60
N ILE A 56 -33.42 -11.63 -17.11
CA ILE A 56 -33.14 -11.45 -18.55
C ILE A 56 -32.26 -12.58 -19.13
N PRO A 57 -32.21 -12.76 -20.46
CA PRO A 57 -31.35 -13.77 -21.09
C PRO A 57 -29.87 -13.61 -20.71
N ILE A 58 -29.18 -14.73 -20.50
CA ILE A 58 -27.79 -14.77 -20.00
C ILE A 58 -26.83 -13.85 -20.78
N PRO A 59 -26.85 -13.81 -22.13
CA PRO A 59 -25.92 -12.94 -22.87
C PRO A 59 -26.10 -11.45 -22.53
N LYS A 60 -27.36 -11.00 -22.39
CA LYS A 60 -27.68 -9.61 -22.03
C LYS A 60 -27.35 -9.33 -20.56
N TRP A 61 -27.57 -10.31 -19.68
CA TRP A 61 -27.17 -10.24 -18.28
C TRP A 61 -25.65 -10.11 -18.10
N VAL A 62 -24.87 -10.87 -18.87
CA VAL A 62 -23.39 -10.80 -18.88
C VAL A 62 -22.91 -9.45 -19.42
N ASN A 63 -23.48 -8.95 -20.51
CA ASN A 63 -23.10 -7.66 -21.07
C ASN A 63 -23.31 -6.51 -20.07
N LEU A 64 -24.45 -6.49 -19.37
CA LEU A 64 -24.69 -5.52 -18.30
C LEU A 64 -23.65 -5.66 -17.16
N GLY A 65 -23.35 -6.90 -16.75
CA GLY A 65 -22.35 -7.16 -15.70
C GLY A 65 -20.93 -6.71 -16.05
N VAL A 66 -20.56 -6.67 -17.33
CA VAL A 66 -19.26 -6.13 -17.78
C VAL A 66 -19.17 -4.61 -17.59
N CYS A 67 -20.29 -3.90 -17.73
CA CYS A 67 -20.36 -2.45 -17.53
C CYS A 67 -20.42 -2.06 -16.04
N ILE A 68 -20.87 -2.97 -15.16
CA ILE A 68 -20.95 -2.71 -13.72
C ILE A 68 -19.55 -2.88 -13.10
N VAL A 69 -18.74 -1.84 -13.23
CA VAL A 69 -17.38 -1.76 -12.68
C VAL A 69 -17.36 -0.60 -11.67
N PRO A 70 -16.81 -0.81 -10.47
CA PRO A 70 -16.81 0.23 -9.46
C PRO A 70 -15.79 1.34 -9.81
N GLN A 71 -16.14 2.59 -9.54
CA GLN A 71 -15.21 3.72 -9.60
C GLN A 71 -14.24 3.70 -8.41
N GLU A 72 -14.73 3.36 -7.21
CA GLU A 72 -13.96 3.22 -5.97
C GLU A 72 -13.71 1.74 -5.60
N LYS A 73 -13.00 1.46 -4.49
CA LYS A 73 -12.93 0.08 -3.98
C LYS A 73 -14.33 -0.41 -3.56
N VAL A 74 -14.65 -1.65 -3.92
CA VAL A 74 -15.90 -2.32 -3.55
C VAL A 74 -15.98 -2.45 -2.02
N LYS A 75 -16.96 -1.78 -1.41
CA LYS A 75 -17.18 -1.85 0.05
C LYS A 75 -17.83 -3.18 0.45
N GLN A 76 -17.64 -3.56 1.72
CA GLN A 76 -18.08 -4.82 2.30
C GLN A 76 -19.58 -5.12 2.08
N LYS A 77 -20.43 -4.09 2.04
CA LYS A 77 -21.88 -4.22 1.79
C LYS A 77 -22.20 -4.88 0.43
N THR A 78 -21.46 -4.52 -0.63
CA THR A 78 -21.64 -5.14 -1.95
C THR A 78 -21.15 -6.59 -1.96
N VAL A 79 -20.02 -6.85 -1.28
CA VAL A 79 -19.46 -8.21 -1.16
C VAL A 79 -20.39 -9.13 -0.38
N ALA A 80 -20.94 -8.67 0.74
CA ALA A 80 -21.91 -9.44 1.50
C ALA A 80 -23.15 -9.77 0.65
N TYR A 81 -23.63 -8.81 -0.14
CA TYR A 81 -24.77 -9.02 -1.02
C TYR A 81 -24.48 -10.03 -2.14
N SER A 82 -23.29 -9.97 -2.77
CA SER A 82 -22.90 -10.94 -3.79
C SER A 82 -22.78 -12.36 -3.23
N LEU A 83 -22.18 -12.50 -2.03
CA LEU A 83 -22.07 -13.79 -1.35
C LEU A 83 -23.44 -14.36 -0.97
N GLN A 84 -24.36 -13.54 -0.43
CA GLN A 84 -25.73 -13.94 -0.14
C GLN A 84 -26.45 -14.42 -1.40
N TRP A 85 -26.30 -13.70 -2.51
CA TRP A 85 -26.92 -14.08 -3.77
C TRP A 85 -26.37 -15.39 -4.33
N ILE A 86 -25.04 -15.60 -4.27
CA ILE A 86 -24.40 -16.86 -4.68
C ILE A 86 -24.94 -18.02 -3.82
N PHE A 87 -24.97 -17.83 -2.49
CA PHE A 87 -25.45 -18.85 -1.56
C PHE A 87 -26.94 -19.17 -1.75
N ALA A 88 -27.75 -18.25 -2.26
CA ALA A 88 -29.15 -18.51 -2.58
C ALA A 88 -29.38 -19.22 -3.93
N ASN A 89 -28.38 -19.26 -4.82
CA ASN A 89 -28.57 -19.66 -6.23
C ASN A 89 -27.57 -20.72 -6.74
N TYR A 90 -26.66 -21.21 -5.90
CA TYR A 90 -25.57 -22.11 -6.32
C TYR A 90 -26.01 -23.53 -6.74
N ASP A 91 -27.15 -24.00 -6.23
CA ASP A 91 -27.70 -25.34 -6.48
C ASP A 91 -28.59 -25.41 -7.73
N SER A 92 -29.12 -24.28 -8.17
CA SER A 92 -29.97 -24.19 -9.36
C SER A 92 -29.14 -24.32 -10.65
N SER A 93 -29.35 -25.41 -11.38
CA SER A 93 -28.72 -25.65 -12.69
C SER A 93 -28.95 -24.50 -13.69
N SER A 94 -30.09 -23.81 -13.58
CA SER A 94 -30.44 -22.65 -14.41
C SER A 94 -29.60 -21.40 -14.12
N ASN A 95 -29.02 -21.30 -12.92
CA ASN A 95 -28.23 -20.16 -12.47
C ASN A 95 -26.71 -20.41 -12.46
N ALA A 96 -26.25 -21.63 -12.75
CA ALA A 96 -24.83 -21.98 -12.74
C ALA A 96 -23.97 -21.03 -13.60
N SER A 97 -24.45 -20.62 -14.78
CA SER A 97 -23.74 -19.67 -15.64
C SER A 97 -23.67 -18.25 -15.06
N ARG A 98 -24.74 -17.78 -14.41
CA ARG A 98 -24.78 -16.47 -13.74
C ARG A 98 -23.87 -16.45 -12.53
N THR A 99 -23.93 -17.50 -11.71
CA THR A 99 -23.05 -17.69 -10.55
C THR A 99 -21.59 -17.77 -10.98
N GLY A 100 -21.28 -18.54 -12.03
CA GLY A 100 -19.93 -18.59 -12.61
C GLY A 100 -19.43 -17.22 -13.06
N PHE A 101 -20.26 -16.44 -13.77
CA PHE A 101 -19.87 -15.09 -14.18
C PHE A 101 -19.67 -14.14 -12.99
N LEU A 102 -20.51 -14.22 -11.95
CA LEU A 102 -20.34 -13.42 -10.74
C LEU A 102 -19.03 -13.78 -10.00
N LEU A 103 -18.65 -15.06 -9.97
CA LEU A 103 -17.36 -15.49 -9.43
C LEU A 103 -16.18 -14.96 -10.28
N ASP A 104 -16.29 -14.96 -11.61
CA ASP A 104 -15.31 -14.32 -12.49
C ASP A 104 -15.22 -12.81 -12.23
N TRP A 105 -16.36 -12.15 -11.96
CA TRP A 105 -16.41 -10.73 -11.59
C TRP A 105 -15.70 -10.46 -10.27
N LEU A 106 -15.94 -11.26 -9.23
CA LEU A 106 -15.21 -11.16 -7.95
C LEU A 106 -13.72 -11.42 -8.12
N THR A 107 -13.36 -12.36 -8.99
CA THR A 107 -11.95 -12.67 -9.30
C THR A 107 -11.29 -11.51 -10.03
N ALA A 108 -11.96 -10.90 -11.02
CA ALA A 108 -11.47 -9.72 -11.74
C ALA A 108 -11.28 -8.52 -10.80
N ALA A 109 -12.24 -8.30 -9.89
CA ALA A 109 -12.13 -7.27 -8.86
C ALA A 109 -10.94 -7.51 -7.92
N MET A 110 -10.71 -8.77 -7.51
CA MET A 110 -9.58 -9.17 -6.66
C MET A 110 -8.23 -8.99 -7.37
N ASP A 111 -8.12 -9.42 -8.63
CA ASP A 111 -6.89 -9.33 -9.42
C ASP A 111 -6.47 -7.89 -9.69
N THR A 112 -7.42 -6.97 -9.77
CA THR A 112 -7.20 -5.54 -10.05
C THR A 112 -7.18 -4.65 -8.80
N ASP A 113 -7.12 -5.25 -7.61
CA ASP A 113 -7.17 -4.54 -6.31
C ASP A 113 -8.37 -3.55 -6.22
N SER A 114 -9.49 -3.96 -6.80
CA SER A 114 -10.76 -3.22 -6.79
C SER A 114 -11.63 -3.59 -5.58
N ILE A 115 -11.23 -4.58 -4.79
CA ILE A 115 -11.96 -5.10 -3.63
C ILE A 115 -10.98 -5.38 -2.50
N ASP A 116 -11.36 -5.07 -1.27
CA ASP A 116 -10.56 -5.45 -0.10
C ASP A 116 -10.57 -6.97 0.08
N ARG A 117 -9.39 -7.58 0.17
CA ARG A 117 -9.25 -9.02 0.43
C ARG A 117 -9.90 -9.41 1.75
N ASN A 118 -9.88 -8.55 2.77
CA ASN A 118 -10.53 -8.83 4.04
C ASN A 118 -12.06 -8.90 3.90
N ALA A 119 -12.63 -8.11 2.99
CA ALA A 119 -14.07 -8.18 2.71
C ALA A 119 -14.44 -9.49 1.99
N LEU A 120 -13.58 -9.98 1.09
CA LEU A 120 -13.75 -11.27 0.40
C LEU A 120 -13.51 -12.48 1.31
N ASP A 121 -12.63 -12.34 2.30
CA ASP A 121 -12.26 -13.41 3.23
C ASP A 121 -13.45 -14.01 3.98
N VAL A 122 -14.46 -13.17 4.29
CA VAL A 122 -15.74 -13.60 4.88
C VAL A 122 -16.44 -14.66 4.02
N GLY A 123 -16.20 -14.65 2.71
CA GLY A 123 -16.74 -15.62 1.75
C GLY A 123 -15.98 -16.93 1.64
N TYR A 124 -14.88 -17.13 2.39
CA TYR A 124 -14.02 -18.32 2.23
C TYR A 124 -14.79 -19.64 2.32
N GLU A 125 -15.64 -19.81 3.34
CA GLU A 125 -16.46 -21.02 3.51
C GLU A 125 -17.46 -21.22 2.37
N VAL A 126 -18.01 -20.13 1.84
CA VAL A 126 -18.92 -20.17 0.69
C VAL A 126 -18.13 -20.69 -0.51
N PHE A 127 -16.97 -20.11 -0.81
CA PHE A 127 -16.11 -20.53 -1.92
C PHE A 127 -15.63 -21.98 -1.78
N TYR A 128 -15.29 -22.41 -0.57
CA TYR A 128 -14.92 -23.80 -0.30
C TYR A 128 -16.09 -24.75 -0.56
N THR A 129 -17.30 -24.38 -0.15
CA THR A 129 -18.51 -25.17 -0.40
C THR A 129 -18.80 -25.30 -1.90
N LEU A 130 -18.61 -24.23 -2.69
CA LEU A 130 -18.81 -24.25 -4.15
C LEU A 130 -17.84 -25.19 -4.88
N LEU A 131 -16.73 -25.59 -4.24
CA LEU A 131 -15.78 -26.55 -4.81
C LEU A 131 -16.41 -27.93 -5.04
N THR A 132 -17.41 -28.31 -4.24
CA THR A 132 -18.11 -29.60 -4.41
C THR A 132 -18.92 -29.62 -5.70
N TYR A 133 -19.35 -28.46 -6.19
CA TYR A 133 -20.11 -28.29 -7.43
C TYR A 133 -19.16 -28.24 -8.63
N GLU A 134 -19.23 -29.28 -9.46
CA GLU A 134 -18.30 -29.45 -10.59
C GLU A 134 -18.35 -28.28 -11.58
N ALA A 135 -19.54 -27.78 -11.90
CA ALA A 135 -19.73 -26.69 -12.86
C ALA A 135 -19.10 -25.36 -12.39
N LEU A 136 -18.99 -25.13 -11.08
CA LEU A 136 -18.49 -23.90 -10.49
C LEU A 136 -17.01 -23.98 -10.09
N THR A 137 -16.46 -25.19 -10.02
CA THR A 137 -15.06 -25.44 -9.64
C THR A 137 -14.05 -24.56 -10.41
N PRO A 138 -14.12 -24.43 -11.75
CA PRO A 138 -13.13 -23.64 -12.49
C PRO A 138 -13.17 -22.14 -12.18
N TYR A 139 -14.33 -21.64 -11.73
CA TYR A 139 -14.56 -20.22 -11.42
C TYR A 139 -14.10 -19.86 -10.01
N VAL A 140 -14.31 -20.76 -9.05
CA VAL A 140 -14.00 -20.51 -7.63
C VAL A 140 -12.55 -20.81 -7.26
N MET A 141 -11.86 -21.66 -8.03
CA MET A 141 -10.53 -22.17 -7.69
C MET A 141 -9.51 -21.06 -7.40
N LYS A 142 -9.47 -20.01 -8.23
CA LYS A 142 -8.53 -18.90 -8.07
C LYS A 142 -8.82 -18.06 -6.83
N LEU A 143 -10.10 -17.77 -6.55
CA LEU A 143 -10.52 -17.11 -5.32
C LEU A 143 -10.08 -17.92 -4.10
N LEU A 144 -10.40 -19.21 -4.09
CA LEU A 144 -10.09 -20.10 -2.97
C LEU A 144 -8.58 -20.21 -2.74
N TYR A 145 -7.80 -20.42 -3.81
CA TYR A 145 -6.34 -20.47 -3.74
C TYR A 145 -5.74 -19.19 -3.16
N THR A 146 -6.25 -18.02 -3.57
CA THR A 146 -5.72 -16.71 -3.16
C THR A 146 -6.11 -16.35 -1.73
N LEU A 147 -7.28 -16.80 -1.27
CA LEU A 147 -7.81 -16.49 0.07
C LEU A 147 -7.41 -17.52 1.14
N THR A 148 -6.93 -18.71 0.77
CA THR A 148 -6.58 -19.78 1.73
C THR A 148 -5.47 -19.35 2.68
N LYS A 149 -5.73 -19.47 3.98
CA LYS A 149 -4.77 -19.21 5.07
C LYS A 149 -4.27 -20.52 5.71
N PRO A 150 -3.15 -20.49 6.45
CA PRO A 150 -2.68 -21.67 7.19
C PRO A 150 -3.68 -22.22 8.22
N THR A 151 -4.54 -21.36 8.78
CA THR A 151 -5.63 -21.74 9.71
C THR A 151 -6.68 -22.60 9.02
N ASP A 152 -6.90 -22.38 7.72
CA ASP A 152 -7.89 -23.09 6.92
C ASP A 152 -7.44 -24.50 6.57
N VAL A 153 -6.14 -24.78 6.66
CA VAL A 153 -5.58 -26.11 6.38
C VAL A 153 -5.79 -27.00 7.61
N THR A 154 -6.82 -27.82 7.54
CA THR A 154 -7.15 -28.83 8.56
C THR A 154 -7.09 -30.24 7.96
N ARG A 155 -6.83 -31.25 8.80
CA ARG A 155 -6.79 -32.65 8.35
C ARG A 155 -8.11 -33.08 7.68
N LYS A 156 -9.25 -32.59 8.19
CA LYS A 156 -10.58 -32.84 7.60
C LYS A 156 -10.67 -32.34 6.16
N ARG A 157 -10.32 -31.07 5.91
CA ARG A 157 -10.35 -30.48 4.56
C ARG A 157 -9.37 -31.14 3.59
N VAL A 158 -8.21 -31.59 4.08
CA VAL A 158 -7.28 -32.36 3.24
C VAL A 158 -7.93 -33.68 2.81
N LEU A 159 -8.57 -34.41 3.73
CA LEU A 159 -9.27 -35.65 3.39
C LEU A 159 -10.42 -35.41 2.40
N GLU A 160 -11.20 -34.35 2.60
CA GLU A 160 -12.28 -33.94 1.68
C GLU A 160 -11.74 -33.61 0.28
N LEU A 161 -10.64 -32.85 0.18
CA LEU A 161 -10.00 -32.53 -1.09
C LEU A 161 -9.41 -33.76 -1.78
N LEU A 162 -8.82 -34.69 -1.05
CA LEU A 162 -8.31 -35.95 -1.60
C LEU A 162 -9.43 -36.83 -2.14
N ASP A 163 -10.56 -36.91 -1.43
CA ASP A 163 -11.75 -37.61 -1.91
C ASP A 163 -12.33 -36.95 -3.18
N LEU A 164 -12.41 -35.62 -3.20
CA LEU A 164 -12.80 -34.85 -4.39
C LEU A 164 -11.83 -35.06 -5.56
N ALA A 165 -10.52 -35.15 -5.30
CA ALA A 165 -9.52 -35.42 -6.32
C ALA A 165 -9.73 -36.81 -6.94
N LYS A 166 -9.93 -37.85 -6.12
CA LYS A 166 -10.21 -39.22 -6.58
C LYS A 166 -11.46 -39.28 -7.46
N LYS A 167 -12.55 -38.62 -7.03
CA LYS A 167 -13.81 -38.55 -7.80
C LYS A 167 -13.64 -37.89 -9.18
N ARG A 168 -12.62 -37.05 -9.36
CA ARG A 168 -12.40 -36.26 -10.58
C ARG A 168 -11.13 -36.64 -11.34
N GLU A 169 -10.51 -37.76 -11.01
CA GLU A 169 -9.26 -38.24 -11.63
C GLU A 169 -9.38 -38.40 -13.16
N GLY A 170 -10.56 -38.81 -13.64
CA GLY A 170 -10.87 -38.90 -15.08
C GLY A 170 -10.92 -37.55 -15.82
N LYS A 171 -10.97 -36.41 -15.11
CA LYS A 171 -11.09 -35.06 -15.66
C LYS A 171 -9.79 -34.28 -15.42
N LYS A 172 -8.78 -34.51 -16.28
CA LYS A 172 -7.40 -33.99 -16.14
C LYS A 172 -7.30 -32.53 -15.66
N ASN A 173 -8.09 -31.60 -16.22
CA ASN A 173 -8.03 -30.18 -15.85
C ASN A 173 -8.56 -29.89 -14.44
N MET A 174 -9.67 -30.52 -14.04
CA MET A 174 -10.26 -30.33 -12.70
C MET A 174 -9.42 -31.00 -11.63
N PHE A 175 -8.89 -32.20 -11.93
CA PHE A 175 -7.95 -32.88 -11.06
C PHE A 175 -6.71 -32.02 -10.81
N ARG A 176 -6.14 -31.46 -11.88
CA ARG A 176 -4.99 -30.55 -11.79
C ARG A 176 -5.26 -29.34 -10.90
N GLN A 177 -6.44 -28.73 -11.00
CA GLN A 177 -6.84 -27.61 -10.13
C GLN A 177 -6.86 -27.99 -8.65
N ILE A 178 -7.43 -29.15 -8.31
CA ILE A 178 -7.45 -29.65 -6.94
C ILE A 178 -6.03 -29.98 -6.45
N GLN A 179 -5.18 -30.54 -7.31
CA GLN A 179 -3.77 -30.80 -6.98
C GLN A 179 -2.99 -29.51 -6.68
N VAL A 180 -3.26 -28.41 -7.40
CA VAL A 180 -2.66 -27.10 -7.10
C VAL A 180 -3.07 -26.61 -5.71
N LEU A 181 -4.33 -26.76 -5.34
CA LEU A 181 -4.80 -26.41 -3.99
C LEU A 181 -4.20 -27.32 -2.91
N LEU A 182 -4.09 -28.62 -3.15
CA LEU A 182 -3.40 -29.55 -2.25
C LEU A 182 -1.90 -29.22 -2.11
N GLY A 183 -1.26 -28.76 -3.18
CA GLY A 183 0.12 -28.23 -3.16
C GLY A 183 0.26 -27.01 -2.25
N LEU A 184 -0.70 -26.09 -2.28
CA LEU A 184 -0.77 -24.96 -1.34
C LEU A 184 -0.99 -25.43 0.10
N PHE A 185 -1.85 -26.42 0.32
CA PHE A 185 -2.06 -26.97 1.66
C PHE A 185 -0.77 -27.63 2.18
N LYS A 186 -0.02 -28.30 1.31
CA LYS A 186 1.27 -28.92 1.63
C LYS A 186 2.35 -27.88 1.97
N SER A 187 2.35 -26.72 1.32
CA SER A 187 3.30 -25.64 1.65
C SER A 187 2.99 -25.00 3.01
N TYR A 188 1.72 -24.93 3.42
CA TYR A 188 1.34 -24.42 4.75
C TYR A 188 1.50 -25.46 5.87
N LYS A 189 1.10 -26.72 5.65
CA LYS A 189 1.16 -27.80 6.65
C LYS A 189 1.53 -29.14 5.98
N PRO A 190 2.82 -29.39 5.71
CA PRO A 190 3.26 -30.61 5.03
C PRO A 190 2.87 -31.89 5.78
N GLN A 191 2.81 -31.85 7.12
CA GLN A 191 2.39 -32.96 7.97
C GLN A 191 0.92 -33.39 7.77
N CYS A 192 0.09 -32.53 7.17
CA CYS A 192 -1.32 -32.82 6.94
C CYS A 192 -1.58 -33.45 5.56
N VAL A 193 -0.66 -33.33 4.60
CA VAL A 193 -0.87 -33.72 3.19
C VAL A 193 0.04 -34.90 2.82
N PRO A 194 -0.47 -35.93 2.14
CA PRO A 194 0.35 -37.07 1.70
C PRO A 194 1.54 -36.64 0.83
N GLU A 195 2.67 -37.31 1.00
CA GLU A 195 3.91 -36.99 0.28
C GLU A 195 3.76 -37.13 -1.25
N ALA A 196 2.93 -38.09 -1.70
CA ALA A 196 2.64 -38.39 -3.09
C ALA A 196 1.93 -37.27 -3.89
N VAL A 197 1.48 -36.19 -3.24
CA VAL A 197 0.89 -35.05 -3.95
C VAL A 197 2.00 -34.27 -4.69
N PRO A 198 1.94 -34.17 -6.04
CA PRO A 198 2.95 -33.48 -6.82
C PRO A 198 2.85 -31.96 -6.65
N SER A 199 3.99 -31.27 -6.72
CA SER A 199 4.03 -29.81 -6.83
C SER A 199 3.79 -29.41 -8.29
N ILE A 200 2.67 -28.75 -8.56
CA ILE A 200 2.25 -28.37 -9.92
C ILE A 200 2.34 -26.86 -10.08
N SER A 201 2.82 -26.40 -11.24
CA SER A 201 2.90 -24.99 -11.56
C SER A 201 1.52 -24.34 -11.70
N ILE A 202 1.37 -23.17 -11.07
CA ILE A 202 0.12 -22.41 -10.95
C ILE A 202 -0.33 -21.85 -12.32
N HIS A 203 0.64 -21.51 -13.19
CA HIS A 203 0.43 -20.73 -14.42
C HIS A 203 -0.50 -21.35 -15.47
N THR A 204 -0.87 -22.62 -15.33
CA THR A 204 -1.75 -23.33 -16.28
C THR A 204 -2.92 -24.04 -15.58
N ALA A 205 -3.10 -23.82 -14.28
CA ALA A 205 -4.15 -24.46 -13.50
C ALA A 205 -5.47 -23.67 -13.52
N PHE A 206 -5.38 -22.34 -13.52
CA PHE A 206 -6.56 -21.48 -13.44
C PHE A 206 -7.12 -21.13 -14.81
N ARG A 207 -8.43 -20.97 -14.87
CA ARG A 207 -9.15 -20.51 -16.04
C ARG A 207 -8.80 -19.04 -16.31
N ASN A 208 -8.73 -18.67 -17.59
CA ASN A 208 -8.68 -17.27 -18.01
C ASN A 208 -10.03 -16.59 -17.79
N ILE A 209 -9.99 -15.46 -17.08
CA ILE A 209 -11.15 -14.58 -16.86
C ILE A 209 -11.53 -13.94 -18.20
N ASN A 210 -12.81 -13.57 -18.34
CA ASN A 210 -13.29 -12.82 -19.50
C ASN A 210 -12.42 -11.56 -19.75
N GLU A 211 -11.83 -11.48 -20.94
CA GLU A 211 -10.90 -10.42 -21.32
C GLU A 211 -11.54 -9.03 -21.28
N LYS A 212 -12.80 -8.91 -21.72
CA LYS A 212 -13.53 -7.63 -21.73
C LYS A 212 -13.78 -7.12 -20.31
N LEU A 213 -14.19 -8.02 -19.42
CA LEU A 213 -14.40 -7.73 -18.00
C LEU A 213 -13.09 -7.27 -17.34
N LEU A 214 -12.01 -8.03 -17.56
CA LEU A 214 -10.71 -7.70 -16.99
C LEU A 214 -10.17 -6.37 -17.53
N ALA A 215 -10.37 -6.08 -18.82
CA ALA A 215 -9.98 -4.81 -19.43
C ALA A 215 -10.73 -3.62 -18.78
N GLN A 216 -12.05 -3.75 -18.56
CA GLN A 216 -12.82 -2.69 -17.91
C GLN A 216 -12.35 -2.43 -16.46
N PHE A 217 -12.10 -3.49 -15.70
CA PHE A 217 -11.53 -3.37 -14.35
C PHE A 217 -10.15 -2.73 -14.34
N LYS A 218 -9.26 -3.12 -15.28
CA LYS A 218 -7.93 -2.51 -15.43
C LYS A 218 -8.01 -1.03 -15.81
N ASN A 219 -8.93 -0.65 -16.69
CA ASN A 219 -9.14 0.74 -17.09
C ASN A 219 -9.63 1.59 -15.90
N SER A 220 -10.60 1.10 -15.13
CA SER A 220 -11.07 1.74 -13.90
C SER A 220 -9.93 1.88 -12.87
N GLN A 221 -9.14 0.81 -12.66
CA GLN A 221 -7.98 0.86 -11.78
C GLN A 221 -6.93 1.87 -12.28
N GLY A 222 -6.66 1.93 -13.57
CA GLY A 222 -5.74 2.89 -14.18
C GLY A 222 -6.11 4.33 -13.86
N LYS A 223 -7.40 4.68 -13.97
CA LYS A 223 -7.90 6.01 -13.61
C LYS A 223 -7.79 6.30 -12.12
N ARG A 224 -8.18 5.34 -11.26
CA ARG A 224 -7.96 5.46 -9.81
C ARG A 224 -6.49 5.71 -9.48
N ASN A 225 -5.59 5.00 -10.14
CA ASN A 225 -4.14 5.16 -9.92
C ASN A 225 -3.63 6.51 -10.44
N ILE A 226 -4.19 7.07 -11.50
CA ILE A 226 -3.83 8.41 -12.00
C ILE A 226 -4.28 9.48 -11.01
N VAL A 227 -5.55 9.47 -10.60
CA VAL A 227 -6.08 10.39 -9.58
C VAL A 227 -5.30 10.25 -8.28
N SER A 228 -4.97 9.01 -7.90
CA SER A 228 -4.14 8.74 -6.73
C SER A 228 -2.70 9.24 -6.89
N LYS A 229 -2.12 9.20 -8.09
CA LYS A 229 -0.77 9.77 -8.36
C LYS A 229 -0.75 11.28 -8.25
N GLU A 230 -1.84 11.95 -8.59
CA GLU A 230 -2.00 13.39 -8.42
C GLU A 230 -2.18 13.76 -6.93
N THR A 231 -2.76 12.88 -6.12
CA THR A 231 -2.79 13.01 -4.65
C THR A 231 -1.50 12.47 -4.02
N ALA A 232 -0.46 13.31 -3.91
CA ALA A 232 0.79 13.13 -3.16
C ALA A 232 0.97 11.77 -2.42
N HIS A 233 1.51 10.77 -3.11
CA HIS A 233 1.89 9.50 -2.45
C HIS A 233 3.02 9.73 -1.45
N LEU A 234 2.93 9.03 -0.31
CA LEU A 234 4.04 8.90 0.63
C LEU A 234 5.17 8.06 0.01
N PHE A 235 6.16 8.73 -0.57
CA PHE A 235 7.37 8.07 -1.04
C PHE A 235 8.30 7.81 0.16
N TRP A 236 8.56 6.54 0.42
CA TRP A 236 9.45 6.07 1.50
C TRP A 236 10.81 5.58 0.99
N THR A 237 11.15 5.97 -0.23
CA THR A 237 12.39 5.60 -0.93
C THR A 237 13.28 6.82 -1.10
N ASN A 238 14.54 6.70 -0.71
CA ASN A 238 15.55 7.72 -0.95
C ASN A 238 16.11 7.57 -2.38
N PRO A 239 16.04 8.59 -3.25
CA PRO A 239 16.56 8.52 -4.61
C PRO A 239 18.06 8.24 -4.69
N PHE A 240 18.85 8.53 -3.65
CA PHE A 240 20.29 8.27 -3.63
C PHE A 240 20.63 6.79 -3.36
N ASN A 241 19.68 5.99 -2.85
CA ASN A 241 19.91 4.59 -2.55
C ASN A 241 19.96 3.71 -3.81
N SER A 242 19.25 4.07 -4.89
CA SER A 242 19.27 3.32 -6.16
C SER A 242 20.60 3.46 -6.93
N ILE A 243 21.34 4.54 -6.68
CA ILE A 243 22.64 4.84 -7.29
C ILE A 243 23.77 4.06 -6.57
N SER A 244 23.47 3.48 -5.40
CA SER A 244 24.47 2.89 -4.49
C SER A 244 24.63 1.36 -4.59
N ILE A 245 24.06 0.71 -5.62
CA ILE A 245 24.11 -0.75 -5.83
C ILE A 245 25.59 -1.18 -5.97
N GLY A 246 26.20 -1.63 -4.87
CA GLY A 246 27.59 -2.09 -4.80
C GLY A 246 28.46 -1.50 -3.67
N LYS A 247 27.99 -0.54 -2.87
CA LYS A 247 28.76 -0.01 -1.72
C LYS A 247 28.71 -0.95 -0.50
N LYS A 248 29.86 -1.14 0.17
CA LYS A 248 29.97 -1.89 1.45
C LYS A 248 29.42 -1.12 2.67
N ALA A 249 29.07 0.16 2.50
CA ALA A 249 28.59 1.02 3.58
C ALA A 249 27.07 1.21 3.48
N ASP A 250 26.40 1.14 4.64
CA ASP A 250 24.97 1.42 4.77
C ASP A 250 24.66 2.88 4.39
N PRO A 251 23.59 3.18 3.63
CA PRO A 251 23.27 4.55 3.24
C PRO A 251 22.97 5.46 4.45
N LEU A 252 23.30 6.75 4.31
CA LEU A 252 23.03 7.76 5.37
C LEU A 252 21.56 7.81 5.73
N ILE A 253 20.70 7.86 4.72
CA ILE A 253 19.24 7.78 4.87
C ILE A 253 18.75 6.52 4.15
N PRO A 254 18.43 5.46 4.89
CA PRO A 254 17.96 4.20 4.35
C PRO A 254 16.53 4.34 3.84
N ASN A 255 16.15 3.45 2.93
CA ASN A 255 14.75 3.26 2.57
C ASN A 255 13.99 2.73 3.78
N LEU A 256 12.67 2.97 3.80
CA LEU A 256 11.85 2.45 4.88
C LEU A 256 11.77 0.93 4.80
N GLU A 257 12.36 0.30 5.80
CA GLU A 257 12.40 -1.15 5.96
C GLU A 257 11.90 -1.52 7.36
N PHE A 258 11.35 -2.72 7.48
CA PHE A 258 10.94 -3.29 8.76
C PHE A 258 11.73 -4.56 9.00
N SER A 259 12.18 -4.76 10.24
CA SER A 259 12.86 -6.00 10.61
C SER A 259 11.87 -7.15 10.50
N ASN A 260 12.11 -8.02 9.51
CA ASN A 260 11.40 -9.28 9.34
C ASN A 260 12.14 -10.36 10.12
N ILE A 261 12.05 -10.32 11.45
CA ILE A 261 12.54 -11.42 12.27
C ILE A 261 11.47 -12.51 12.21
N GLY A 262 11.61 -13.43 11.25
CA GLY A 262 10.71 -14.56 11.02
C GLY A 262 9.74 -14.37 9.83
N PRO A 263 9.06 -15.44 9.40
CA PRO A 263 8.07 -15.36 8.32
C PRO A 263 6.95 -14.39 8.72
N GLN A 264 6.79 -13.30 7.95
CA GLN A 264 5.77 -12.25 8.10
C GLN A 264 4.32 -12.77 8.20
N GLN A 265 4.12 -14.07 7.96
CA GLN A 265 2.85 -14.77 7.96
C GLN A 265 2.29 -15.07 9.37
N TYR A 266 3.03 -14.77 10.45
CA TYR A 266 2.64 -15.13 11.83
C TYR A 266 2.69 -13.98 12.84
N ASP A 267 2.87 -12.74 12.40
CA ASP A 267 2.75 -11.61 13.31
C ASP A 267 1.25 -11.37 13.61
N ASN A 268 0.78 -11.91 14.72
CA ASN A 268 -0.59 -11.71 15.22
C ASN A 268 -0.88 -10.25 15.59
N SER A 269 0.11 -9.35 15.53
CA SER A 269 -0.13 -7.92 15.67
C SER A 269 -0.76 -7.37 14.39
N LYS A 270 -2.06 -7.07 14.44
CA LYS A 270 -2.82 -6.34 13.39
C LYS A 270 -2.31 -4.90 13.17
N LYS A 271 -1.08 -4.57 13.56
CA LYS A 271 -0.52 -3.22 13.48
C LYS A 271 -0.18 -2.92 12.04
N LYS A 272 -0.81 -1.88 11.49
CA LYS A 272 -0.49 -1.40 10.15
C LYS A 272 0.94 -0.88 10.10
N SER A 273 1.56 -1.04 8.93
CA SER A 273 2.86 -0.48 8.59
C SER A 273 2.69 0.90 7.95
N TYR A 274 3.74 1.74 7.96
CA TYR A 274 3.69 3.03 7.26
C TYR A 274 3.53 2.89 5.73
N LEU A 275 3.85 1.71 5.17
CA LEU A 275 3.68 1.40 3.75
C LEU A 275 2.21 1.07 3.39
N ASP A 276 1.35 0.85 4.39
CA ASP A 276 -0.06 0.53 4.17
C ASP A 276 -0.90 1.78 3.85
N PHE A 277 -0.29 2.97 3.92
CA PHE A 277 -0.93 4.27 3.74
C PHE A 277 -0.38 4.97 2.50
N SER A 278 -1.29 5.46 1.66
CA SER A 278 -0.92 6.22 0.45
C SER A 278 -0.88 7.73 0.71
N ASP A 279 -1.67 8.23 1.66
CA ASP A 279 -1.75 9.66 1.99
C ASP A 279 -1.23 9.97 3.42
N SER A 280 -0.72 11.19 3.59
CA SER A 280 -0.16 11.67 4.86
C SER A 280 -1.20 11.86 5.96
N VAL A 281 -2.42 12.27 5.63
CA VAL A 281 -3.47 12.57 6.60
C VAL A 281 -3.98 11.30 7.26
N SER A 282 -4.31 10.27 6.48
CA SER A 282 -4.76 8.97 6.99
C SER A 282 -3.67 8.29 7.82
N LEU A 283 -2.40 8.44 7.41
CA LEU A 283 -1.27 7.92 8.17
C LEU A 283 -1.19 8.57 9.55
N LEU A 284 -1.22 9.90 9.61
CA LEU A 284 -1.12 10.67 10.86
C LEU A 284 -2.35 10.47 11.76
N GLN A 285 -3.55 10.40 11.18
CA GLN A 285 -4.77 10.09 11.92
C GLN A 285 -4.69 8.70 12.56
N TYR A 286 -4.22 7.70 11.82
CA TYR A 286 -4.06 6.36 12.36
C TYR A 286 -2.99 6.30 13.45
N SER A 287 -1.84 6.95 13.26
CA SER A 287 -0.75 6.97 14.26
C SER A 287 -1.14 7.67 15.56
N SER A 288 -2.07 8.63 15.51
CA SER A 288 -2.61 9.30 16.70
C SER A 288 -3.45 8.35 17.58
N HIS A 289 -4.17 7.42 16.95
CA HIS A 289 -5.09 6.52 17.66
C HIS A 289 -4.51 5.12 17.93
N GLN A 290 -3.53 4.67 17.15
CA GLN A 290 -3.00 3.31 17.24
C GLN A 290 -1.47 3.28 17.06
N ALA A 291 -0.82 2.42 17.83
CA ALA A 291 0.63 2.23 17.74
C ALA A 291 1.02 1.53 16.42
N MET A 292 1.79 2.23 15.60
CA MET A 292 2.34 1.74 14.34
C MET A 292 3.45 0.70 14.57
N ARG A 293 3.73 -0.13 13.55
CA ARG A 293 4.92 -0.99 13.56
C ARG A 293 6.16 -0.10 13.42
N ARG A 294 7.11 -0.16 14.36
CA ARG A 294 8.36 0.62 14.30
C ARG A 294 9.22 0.20 13.10
N PRO A 295 9.81 1.15 12.34
CA PRO A 295 10.75 0.81 11.27
C PRO A 295 12.04 0.20 11.83
N ALA A 296 12.76 -0.56 11.00
CA ALA A 296 14.09 -1.09 11.35
C ALA A 296 15.09 0.03 11.66
N ARG A 297 14.98 1.16 10.95
CA ARG A 297 15.85 2.34 11.10
C ARG A 297 14.99 3.61 11.14
N LEU A 298 14.98 4.31 12.28
CA LEU A 298 14.15 5.52 12.48
C LEU A 298 14.52 6.65 11.51
N ARG A 299 15.79 6.76 11.14
CA ARG A 299 16.26 7.75 10.15
C ARG A 299 15.64 7.62 8.76
N ALA A 300 15.03 6.48 8.41
CA ALA A 300 14.23 6.34 7.18
C ALA A 300 13.02 7.28 7.15
N LEU A 301 12.53 7.72 8.32
CA LEU A 301 11.42 8.67 8.42
C LEU A 301 11.80 10.09 7.98
N LEU A 302 13.09 10.39 7.82
CA LEU A 302 13.57 11.65 7.22
C LEU A 302 13.33 11.73 5.70
N CYS A 303 12.80 10.66 5.08
CA CYS A 303 12.57 10.59 3.64
C CYS A 303 11.47 11.53 3.14
N ASN A 304 10.44 11.79 3.95
CA ASN A 304 9.30 12.61 3.56
C ASN A 304 8.73 13.46 4.73
N PRO A 305 7.93 14.51 4.43
CA PRO A 305 7.40 15.39 5.47
C PRO A 305 6.51 14.69 6.51
N ALA A 306 5.72 13.70 6.10
CA ALA A 306 4.87 12.96 7.03
C ALA A 306 5.70 12.16 8.06
N GLY A 307 6.84 11.61 7.64
CA GLY A 307 7.81 10.96 8.50
C GLY A 307 8.44 11.91 9.50
N LEU A 308 8.70 13.18 9.11
CA LEU A 308 9.15 14.21 10.06
C LEU A 308 8.09 14.47 11.13
N THR A 309 6.82 14.64 10.74
CA THR A 309 5.72 14.81 11.70
C THR A 309 5.54 13.60 12.61
N LEU A 310 5.72 12.39 12.08
CA LEU A 310 5.70 11.17 12.89
C LEU A 310 6.85 11.12 13.89
N LEU A 311 8.03 11.59 13.51
CA LEU A 311 9.15 11.73 14.43
C LEU A 311 8.85 12.76 15.52
N VAL A 312 8.14 13.86 15.23
CA VAL A 312 7.73 14.84 16.25
C VAL A 312 6.81 14.23 17.32
N ILE A 313 5.94 13.30 16.93
CA ILE A 313 4.97 12.64 17.83
C ILE A 313 5.56 11.35 18.45
N ALA A 314 6.82 11.03 18.15
CA ALA A 314 7.44 9.80 18.60
C ALA A 314 7.64 9.77 20.12
N SER A 315 7.83 8.57 20.67
CA SER A 315 8.12 8.42 22.09
C SER A 315 9.53 8.91 22.45
N ASP A 316 9.75 9.32 23.71
CA ASP A 316 11.08 9.70 24.21
C ASP A 316 12.15 8.63 23.94
N THR A 317 11.75 7.36 24.00
CA THR A 317 12.65 6.24 23.71
C THR A 317 13.12 6.24 22.25
N GLU A 318 12.23 6.52 21.31
CA GLU A 318 12.54 6.60 19.88
C GLU A 318 13.41 7.82 19.57
N HIS A 319 13.14 8.95 20.22
CA HIS A 319 13.99 10.14 20.16
C HIS A 319 15.42 9.86 20.68
N ALA A 320 15.55 9.13 21.79
CA ALA A 320 16.85 8.73 22.32
C ALA A 320 17.61 7.81 21.35
N PHE A 321 16.92 6.82 20.77
CA PHE A 321 17.52 5.94 19.76
C PHE A 321 17.96 6.70 18.51
N LEU A 322 17.11 7.61 18.00
CA LEU A 322 17.46 8.43 16.85
C LEU A 322 18.65 9.34 17.17
N SER A 323 18.68 9.96 18.35
CA SER A 323 19.78 10.83 18.79
C SER A 323 21.11 10.07 18.84
N TYR A 324 21.10 8.85 19.38
CA TYR A 324 22.31 8.00 19.39
C TYR A 324 22.79 7.64 17.98
N ASP A 325 21.88 7.23 17.09
CA ASP A 325 22.20 6.90 15.68
C ASP A 325 22.75 8.13 14.93
N LEU A 326 22.13 9.29 15.12
CA LEU A 326 22.58 10.56 14.52
C LEU A 326 23.96 10.99 15.02
N HIS A 327 24.26 10.79 16.31
CA HIS A 327 25.56 11.16 16.87
C HIS A 327 26.68 10.36 16.21
N HIS A 328 26.49 9.04 16.12
CA HIS A 328 27.45 8.16 15.46
C HIS A 328 27.61 8.48 13.97
N LEU A 329 26.50 8.74 13.26
CA LEU A 329 26.56 9.10 11.85
C LEU A 329 27.27 10.45 11.63
N LEU A 330 26.91 11.50 12.35
CA LEU A 330 27.52 12.83 12.18
C LEU A 330 29.03 12.80 12.42
N ASN A 331 29.49 12.10 13.46
CA ASN A 331 30.92 11.94 13.73
C ASN A 331 31.64 11.16 12.62
N ASN A 332 31.16 9.97 12.28
CA ASN A 332 31.83 9.12 11.30
C ASN A 332 31.78 9.71 9.87
N CYS A 333 30.77 10.51 9.56
CA CYS A 333 30.57 11.05 8.22
C CYS A 333 31.37 12.34 7.97
N PHE A 334 31.55 13.17 8.99
CA PHE A 334 32.11 14.52 8.82
C PHE A 334 33.42 14.76 9.58
N LEU A 335 33.66 14.05 10.69
CA LEU A 335 34.90 14.17 11.46
C LEU A 335 35.91 13.06 11.13
N GLU A 336 35.43 11.87 10.75
CA GLU A 336 36.26 10.74 10.34
C GLU A 336 36.30 10.54 8.81
N GLN A 337 37.15 9.62 8.34
CA GLN A 337 37.24 9.30 6.92
C GLN A 337 35.98 8.55 6.46
N SER A 338 35.12 9.28 5.77
CA SER A 338 33.79 8.80 5.39
C SER A 338 33.76 8.14 4.00
N PRO A 339 33.03 7.01 3.84
CA PRO A 339 32.79 6.37 2.55
C PRO A 339 31.67 7.05 1.72
N TYR A 340 30.96 8.04 2.27
CA TYR A 340 29.81 8.72 1.66
C TYR A 340 30.22 9.84 0.70
N SER A 341 29.40 10.05 -0.36
CA SER A 341 29.64 11.11 -1.35
C SER A 341 29.23 12.48 -0.81
N TYR A 342 29.76 13.55 -1.42
CA TYR A 342 29.40 14.93 -1.07
C TYR A 342 27.89 15.18 -1.16
N VAL A 343 27.24 14.73 -2.24
CA VAL A 343 25.80 14.92 -2.47
C VAL A 343 24.96 14.20 -1.41
N GLU A 344 25.35 12.99 -1.01
CA GLU A 344 24.64 12.22 0.03
C GLU A 344 24.73 12.92 1.40
N LYS A 345 25.91 13.46 1.73
CA LYS A 345 26.11 14.27 2.95
C LYS A 345 25.30 15.56 2.92
N GLN A 346 25.26 16.24 1.78
CA GLN A 346 24.50 17.47 1.59
C GLN A 346 22.99 17.25 1.77
N ASP A 347 22.44 16.18 1.19
CA ASP A 347 21.04 15.79 1.34
C ASP A 347 20.70 15.45 2.80
N PHE A 348 21.60 14.74 3.48
CA PHE A 348 21.45 14.41 4.90
C PHE A 348 21.35 15.66 5.78
N LEU A 349 22.27 16.63 5.62
CA LEU A 349 22.23 17.88 6.39
C LEU A 349 20.97 18.70 6.09
N ASN A 350 20.54 18.80 4.83
CA ASN A 350 19.31 19.51 4.47
C ASN A 350 18.06 18.87 5.12
N ARG A 351 17.98 17.54 5.18
CA ARG A 351 16.87 16.84 5.83
C ARG A 351 16.91 16.99 7.35
N LEU A 352 18.09 17.01 7.96
CA LEU A 352 18.23 17.33 9.39
C LEU A 352 17.78 18.76 9.71
N ALA A 353 18.16 19.74 8.88
CA ALA A 353 17.70 21.12 9.04
C ALA A 353 16.17 21.24 8.92
N THR A 354 15.60 20.53 7.94
CA THR A 354 14.14 20.46 7.75
C THR A 354 13.45 19.78 8.95
N TYR A 355 14.10 18.78 9.56
CA TYR A 355 13.58 18.14 10.76
C TYR A 355 13.61 19.08 11.97
N GLN A 356 14.71 19.81 12.20
CA GLN A 356 14.80 20.82 13.27
C GLN A 356 13.77 21.94 13.11
N SER A 357 13.55 22.42 11.88
CA SER A 357 12.52 23.43 11.61
C SER A 357 11.10 22.87 11.78
N THR A 358 10.87 21.59 11.48
CA THR A 358 9.57 20.94 11.72
C THR A 358 9.31 20.73 13.22
N LEU A 359 10.36 20.44 13.99
CA LEU A 359 10.30 20.34 15.46
C LEU A 359 10.17 21.71 16.15
N LEU A 360 10.53 22.80 15.45
CA LEU A 360 10.70 24.12 16.05
C LEU A 360 11.68 24.09 17.24
N GLN A 361 12.66 23.20 17.19
CA GLN A 361 13.63 23.02 18.26
C GLN A 361 14.96 22.48 17.70
N GLY A 362 16.06 22.96 18.27
CA GLY A 362 17.39 22.43 18.00
C GLY A 362 17.60 21.03 18.60
N LEU A 363 18.22 20.14 17.85
CA LEU A 363 18.60 18.82 18.34
C LEU A 363 19.92 18.92 19.12
N PRO A 364 19.99 18.44 20.39
CA PRO A 364 21.22 18.50 21.18
C PRO A 364 22.43 17.87 20.49
N VAL A 365 22.20 16.76 19.78
CA VAL A 365 23.24 16.02 19.04
C VAL A 365 23.79 16.83 17.87
N VAL A 366 22.94 17.61 17.19
CA VAL A 366 23.37 18.48 16.09
C VAL A 366 24.18 19.65 16.64
N THR A 367 23.76 20.25 17.75
CA THR A 367 24.55 21.31 18.41
C THR A 367 25.92 20.82 18.85
N LEU A 368 26.00 19.63 19.44
CA LEU A 368 27.27 19.02 19.81
C LEU A 368 28.17 18.79 18.58
N PHE A 369 27.60 18.25 17.50
CA PHE A 369 28.31 18.07 16.24
C PHE A 369 28.83 19.40 15.68
N LEU A 370 28.00 20.44 15.63
CA LEU A 370 28.40 21.77 15.14
C LEU A 370 29.56 22.35 15.96
N ALA A 371 29.50 22.26 17.29
CA ALA A 371 30.58 22.73 18.16
C ALA A 371 31.91 21.99 17.92
N GLN A 372 31.87 20.72 17.53
CA GLN A 372 33.05 19.92 17.21
C GLN A 372 33.55 20.11 15.78
N TYR A 373 32.63 20.29 14.82
CA TYR A 373 32.93 20.37 13.39
C TYR A 373 33.41 21.77 12.97
N LEU A 374 32.74 22.82 13.44
CA LEU A 374 33.01 24.20 13.00
C LEU A 374 34.47 24.65 13.20
N PRO A 375 35.17 24.32 14.30
CA PRO A 375 36.57 24.72 14.48
C PRO A 375 37.53 24.18 13.41
N PHE A 376 37.18 23.06 12.77
CA PHE A 376 37.96 22.42 11.70
C PHE A 376 37.35 22.59 10.31
N TRP A 377 36.24 23.32 10.23
CA TRP A 377 35.49 23.52 9.00
C TRP A 377 36.25 24.43 8.03
N ASN A 378 36.23 24.10 6.74
CA ASN A 378 36.91 24.86 5.69
C ASN A 378 36.12 26.07 5.19
N GLU A 379 35.02 26.44 5.87
CA GLU A 379 34.19 27.61 5.61
C GLU A 379 33.49 27.60 4.23
N LYS A 380 33.58 26.50 3.47
CA LYS A 380 33.03 26.38 2.10
C LYS A 380 32.14 25.17 1.93
N ASP A 381 32.54 24.02 2.45
CA ASP A 381 31.76 22.79 2.28
C ASP A 381 30.44 22.90 3.05
N PHE A 382 29.33 22.57 2.38
CA PHE A 382 27.99 22.58 2.99
C PHE A 382 27.59 23.92 3.64
N PHE A 383 28.12 25.06 3.18
CA PHE A 383 27.90 26.36 3.79
C PHE A 383 26.42 26.69 4.05
N ALA A 384 25.57 26.51 3.03
CA ALA A 384 24.14 26.79 3.18
C ALA A 384 23.46 25.83 4.17
N GLU A 385 23.82 24.55 4.15
CA GLU A 385 23.28 23.54 5.04
C GLU A 385 23.68 23.77 6.51
N ILE A 386 24.96 24.10 6.75
CA ILE A 386 25.46 24.40 8.08
C ILE A 386 24.78 25.64 8.65
N LEU A 387 24.60 26.69 7.85
CA LEU A 387 23.84 27.88 8.28
C LEU A 387 22.39 27.52 8.65
N LYS A 388 21.69 26.72 7.85
CA LYS A 388 20.33 26.28 8.18
C LYS A 388 20.26 25.47 9.49
N LEU A 389 21.26 24.63 9.77
CA LEU A 389 21.32 23.89 11.04
C LEU A 389 21.57 24.82 12.25
N LEU A 390 22.33 25.91 12.03
CA LEU A 390 22.60 26.93 13.04
C LEU A 390 21.37 27.78 13.38
N GLU A 391 20.34 27.85 12.53
CA GLU A 391 19.10 28.54 12.87
C GLU A 391 18.38 27.93 14.09
N TRP A 392 18.60 26.64 14.36
CA TRP A 392 17.94 25.91 15.45
C TRP A 392 18.99 25.23 16.35
N VAL A 393 19.58 25.97 17.28
CA VAL A 393 20.58 25.46 18.23
C VAL A 393 19.96 25.17 19.60
N ASN A 394 20.39 24.08 20.24
CA ASN A 394 19.96 23.73 21.59
C ASN A 394 20.86 24.37 22.65
N VAL A 395 20.27 25.12 23.59
CA VAL A 395 21.00 25.94 24.58
C VAL A 395 21.44 25.16 25.83
N GLN A 396 21.08 23.88 25.95
CA GLN A 396 21.32 23.09 27.17
C GLN A 396 22.81 22.87 27.51
N GLY A 397 23.75 23.22 26.61
CA GLY A 397 25.19 23.23 26.90
C GLY A 397 25.82 24.58 26.55
N SER A 398 25.97 25.47 27.55
CA SER A 398 26.52 26.82 27.40
C SER A 398 27.85 26.85 26.65
N ASN A 399 28.73 25.90 26.96
CA ASN A 399 30.08 25.83 26.40
C ASN A 399 30.06 25.55 24.88
N HIS A 400 29.08 24.81 24.37
CA HIS A 400 28.98 24.53 22.93
C HIS A 400 28.54 25.76 22.15
N LEU A 401 27.63 26.56 22.70
CA LEU A 401 27.15 27.78 22.05
C LEU A 401 28.27 28.82 21.93
N GLU A 402 29.09 28.98 22.99
CA GLU A 402 30.26 29.88 22.96
C GLU A 402 31.23 29.49 21.83
N VAL A 403 31.57 28.20 21.71
CA VAL A 403 32.46 27.71 20.65
C VAL A 403 31.89 27.99 19.26
N ILE A 404 30.58 27.77 19.07
CA ILE A 404 29.89 28.03 17.81
C ILE A 404 29.96 29.52 17.46
N LEU A 405 29.57 30.39 18.41
CA LEU A 405 29.55 31.84 18.21
C LEU A 405 30.95 32.42 17.95
N ASP A 406 31.95 32.00 18.72
CA ASP A 406 33.34 32.41 18.53
C ASP A 406 33.88 32.00 17.16
N THR A 407 33.51 30.81 16.70
CA THR A 407 33.90 30.33 15.38
C THR A 407 33.19 31.12 14.29
N MET A 408 31.88 31.37 14.42
CA MET A 408 31.11 32.17 13.46
C MET A 408 31.56 33.63 13.39
N ALA A 409 31.98 34.22 14.50
CA ALA A 409 32.59 35.55 14.49
C ALA A 409 33.88 35.57 13.66
N LYS A 410 34.76 34.57 13.84
CA LYS A 410 36.00 34.43 13.05
C LYS A 410 35.71 34.23 11.56
N VAL A 411 34.74 33.39 11.22
CA VAL A 411 34.31 33.15 9.83
C VAL A 411 33.74 34.43 9.22
N TYR A 412 32.88 35.15 9.95
CA TYR A 412 32.30 36.42 9.49
C TYR A 412 33.37 37.45 9.09
N HIS A 413 34.44 37.58 9.88
CA HIS A 413 35.54 38.50 9.57
C HIS A 413 36.32 38.14 8.31
N ARG A 414 36.30 36.86 7.89
CA ARG A 414 37.01 36.36 6.70
C ARG A 414 36.11 36.23 5.47
N ALA A 415 34.79 36.20 5.66
CA ALA A 415 33.80 35.97 4.63
C ALA A 415 33.58 37.18 3.70
N ASN A 416 33.06 36.91 2.50
CA ASN A 416 32.69 37.95 1.54
C ASN A 416 31.40 38.69 1.99
N PRO A 417 31.09 39.90 1.46
CA PRO A 417 29.92 40.68 1.90
C PRO A 417 28.57 39.94 1.80
N LEU A 418 28.39 39.07 0.80
CA LEU A 418 27.19 38.26 0.66
C LEU A 418 27.09 37.15 1.72
N GLU A 419 28.21 36.49 2.02
CA GLU A 419 28.31 35.45 3.05
C GLU A 419 28.16 36.06 4.45
N GLN A 420 28.75 37.24 4.69
CA GLN A 420 28.56 38.02 5.91
C GLN A 420 27.10 38.30 6.19
N ARG A 421 26.34 38.72 5.17
CA ARG A 421 24.89 38.94 5.30
C ARG A 421 24.16 37.64 5.64
N ALA A 422 24.51 36.52 5.00
CA ALA A 422 23.89 35.23 5.28
C ALA A 422 24.15 34.77 6.72
N ILE A 423 25.38 34.93 7.20
CA ILE A 423 25.78 34.61 8.59
C ILE A 423 24.99 35.48 9.57
N LEU A 424 24.92 36.80 9.35
CA LEU A 424 24.17 37.71 10.24
C LEU A 424 22.67 37.37 10.28
N ASN A 425 22.06 37.10 9.13
CA ASN A 425 20.67 36.67 9.07
C ASN A 425 20.47 35.37 9.85
N THR A 426 21.35 34.40 9.67
CA THR A 426 21.30 33.11 10.38
C THR A 426 21.40 33.28 11.89
N LEU A 427 22.37 34.07 12.37
CA LEU A 427 22.55 34.35 13.80
C LEU A 427 21.36 35.13 14.38
N THR A 428 20.76 36.03 13.60
CA THR A 428 19.54 36.74 14.00
C THR A 428 18.39 35.76 14.16
N THR A 429 18.17 34.88 13.17
CA THR A 429 17.15 33.82 13.22
C THR A 429 17.40 32.86 14.38
N MET A 430 18.65 32.45 14.62
CA MET A 430 19.03 31.62 15.75
C MET A 430 18.66 32.29 17.07
N TYR A 431 18.98 33.57 17.22
CA TYR A 431 18.63 34.33 18.42
C TYR A 431 17.11 34.41 18.60
N THR A 432 16.35 34.70 17.53
CA THR A 432 14.89 34.74 17.62
C THR A 432 14.30 33.40 18.03
N ASN A 433 14.82 32.29 17.48
CA ASN A 433 14.34 30.94 17.76
C ASN A 433 14.70 30.44 19.16
N ILE A 434 15.75 30.98 19.78
CA ILE A 434 16.13 30.68 21.17
C ILE A 434 15.24 31.44 22.17
N VAL A 435 14.84 32.67 21.81
CA VAL A 435 14.06 33.56 22.69
C VAL A 435 12.56 33.31 22.60
N SER A 436 12.07 32.86 21.43
CA SER A 436 10.69 32.42 21.21
C SER A 436 10.40 31.07 21.84
#